data_AF-A0A662I0Q0-F1
#
_entry.id   AF-A0A662I0Q0-F1
#
_cell.length_a   1.000
_cell.length_b   1.000
_cell.length_c   1.000
_cell.angle_alpha   90.00
_cell.angle_beta   90.00
_cell.angle_gamma   90.00
#
_symmetry.space_group_name_H-M   'P 1'
#
loop_
_entity.id
_entity.type
_entity.pdbx_description
1 polymer ?
#
loop_
_entity_poly.entity_id
_entity_poly.type
_entity_poly.pdbx_seq_one_letter_code
_entity_poly.pdbx_strand_id
1 'polypeptide(L)' 'MPKRTTVILEDDIYEKLIQESIRRYGTAKALSKVLNELLREKLSARHELLQLIYSDKLVEISLEEFEKFRRELSKRLEER' A
#
# COMPACT_ATOMS: atom_id res chain seq x y z
N MET A 1 1.06 -11.05 18.71
CA MET A 1 2.13 -12.06 18.85
C MET A 1 2.56 -12.54 17.47
N PRO A 2 3.86 -12.65 17.18
CA PRO A 2 4.34 -13.27 15.94
C PRO A 2 3.96 -14.76 15.94
N LYS A 3 3.31 -15.22 14.86
CA LYS A 3 3.05 -16.65 14.64
C LYS A 3 4.30 -17.27 14.02
N ARG A 4 4.83 -18.34 14.61
CA ARG A 4 5.92 -19.11 14.01
C ARG A 4 5.33 -19.99 12.91
N THR A 5 5.57 -19.61 11.65
CA THR A 5 5.12 -20.33 10.46
C THR A 5 6.34 -20.58 9.59
N THR A 6 6.46 -21.79 9.06
CA THR A 6 7.51 -22.11 8.08
C THR A 6 7.11 -21.53 6.73
N VAL A 7 8.00 -20.74 6.12
CA VAL A 7 7.85 -20.23 4.75
C VAL A 7 8.93 -20.89 3.91
N ILE A 8 8.53 -21.52 2.82
CA ILE A 8 9.46 -22.10 1.85
C ILE A 8 9.73 -21.03 0.78
N LEU A 9 11.00 -20.72 0.54
CA LEU A 9 11.45 -19.76 -0.45
C LEU A 9 12.33 -20.49 -1.46
N GLU A 10 12.21 -20.16 -2.74
CA GLU A 10 13.16 -20.59 -3.76
C GLU A 10 14.52 -19.92 -3.51
N ASP A 11 15.60 -20.57 -3.97
CA ASP A 11 16.98 -20.16 -3.65
C ASP A 11 17.28 -18.73 -4.11
N ASP A 12 16.81 -18.35 -5.29
CA ASP A 12 16.98 -17.00 -5.85
C ASP A 12 16.22 -15.93 -5.05
N ILE A 13 15.03 -16.27 -4.55
CA ILE A 13 14.22 -15.39 -3.69
C ILE A 13 14.87 -15.26 -2.32
N TYR A 14 15.35 -16.36 -1.74
CA TYR A 14 16.06 -16.36 -0.46
C TYR A 14 17.32 -15.49 -0.52
N GLU A 15 18.12 -15.63 -1.57
CA GLU A 15 19.34 -14.84 -1.76
C GLU A 15 19.04 -13.34 -1.83
N LYS A 16 18.05 -12.95 -2.64
CA LYS A 16 17.61 -11.54 -2.74
C LYS A 16 17.15 -11.00 -1.38
N LEU A 17 16.43 -11.80 -0.59
CA LEU A 17 15.96 -11.37 0.72
C LEU A 17 17.09 -11.20 1.73
N ILE A 18 18.09 -12.08 1.71
CA ILE A 18 19.30 -11.98 2.53
C ILE A 18 20.08 -10.72 2.18
N GLN A 19 20.32 -10.48 0.89
CA GLN A 19 21.03 -9.29 0.42
C GLN A 19 20.32 -8.02 0.89
N GLU A 20 18.99 -7.97 0.75
CA GLU A 20 18.20 -6.82 1.18
C GLU A 20 18.20 -6.64 2.71
N SER A 21 18.24 -7.74 3.48
CA SER A 21 18.37 -7.71 4.94
C SER A 21 19.71 -7.14 5.39
N ILE A 22 20.80 -7.56 4.75
CA ILE A 22 22.15 -7.03 5.01
C ILE A 22 22.22 -5.57 4.60
N ARG A 23 21.68 -5.21 3.42
CA ARG A 23 21.69 -3.84 2.90
C ARG A 23 20.93 -2.86 3.80
N ARG A 24 19.74 -3.23 4.29
CA ARG A 24 18.89 -2.34 5.09
C ARG A 24 19.24 -2.34 6.59
N TYR A 25 19.65 -3.47 7.13
CA TYR A 25 19.78 -3.66 8.58
C TYR A 25 21.17 -4.18 9.02
N GLY A 26 22.11 -4.37 8.10
CA GLY A 26 23.45 -4.87 8.38
C GLY A 26 23.49 -6.34 8.81
N THR A 27 22.37 -7.06 8.79
CA THR A 27 22.30 -8.45 9.28
C THR A 27 21.24 -9.28 8.58
N ALA A 28 21.59 -10.54 8.30
CA ALA A 28 20.64 -11.55 7.83
C ALA A 28 19.57 -11.91 8.89
N LYS A 29 19.79 -11.59 10.17
CA LYS A 29 18.79 -11.84 11.23
C LYS A 29 17.50 -11.02 11.05
N ALA A 30 17.55 -9.96 10.23
CA ALA A 30 16.40 -9.11 9.91
C ALA A 30 15.49 -9.69 8.81
N LEU A 31 15.73 -10.92 8.34
CA LEU A 31 14.98 -11.59 7.28
C LEU A 31 13.46 -11.55 7.48
N SER A 32 13.00 -11.92 8.68
CA SER A 32 11.57 -11.92 9.01
C SER A 32 10.98 -10.51 8.96
N LYS A 33 11.76 -9.50 9.34
CA LYS A 33 11.32 -8.09 9.30
C LYS A 33 11.18 -7.63 7.84
N VAL A 34 12.20 -7.85 7.01
CA VAL A 34 12.18 -7.51 5.58
C VAL A 34 11.02 -8.22 4.86
N LEU A 35 10.85 -9.52 5.10
CA LEU A 35 9.77 -10.30 4.51
C LEU A 35 8.39 -9.71 4.85
N ASN A 36 8.16 -9.38 6.13
CA ASN A 36 6.88 -8.81 6.57
C ASN A 36 6.65 -7.40 6.01
N GLU A 37 7.68 -6.56 5.91
CA GLU A 37 7.56 -5.22 5.33
C GLU A 37 7.19 -5.28 3.84
N LEU A 38 7.91 -6.10 3.06
CA LEU A 38 7.62 -6.29 1.63
C LEU A 38 6.22 -6.86 1.40
N LEU A 39 5.81 -7.85 2.19
CA LEU A 39 4.46 -8.42 2.11
C LEU A 39 3.40 -7.40 2.49
N ARG A 40 3.63 -6.59 3.54
CA ARG A 40 2.69 -5.55 3.97
C ARG A 40 2.47 -4.53 2.88
N GLU A 41 3.53 -4.03 2.25
CA GLU A 41 3.46 -3.06 1.16
C GLU A 41 2.65 -3.61 -0.04
N LYS A 42 2.88 -4.87 -0.42
CA LYS A 42 2.19 -5.49 -1.55
C LYS A 42 0.73 -5.86 -1.25
N LEU A 43 0.44 -6.26 -0.01
CA LEU A 43 -0.91 -6.66 0.40
C LEU A 43 -1.80 -5.47 0.75
N SER A 44 -1.27 -4.41 1.36
CA SER A 44 -2.05 -3.20 1.71
C SER A 44 -2.55 -2.49 0.46
N ALA A 45 -1.67 -2.28 -0.52
CA ALA A 45 -2.02 -1.57 -1.75
C ALA A 45 -3.14 -2.29 -2.53
N ARG A 46 -3.09 -3.62 -2.61
CA ARG A 46 -4.09 -4.41 -3.34
C ARG A 46 -5.42 -4.49 -2.59
N HIS A 47 -5.40 -4.69 -1.27
CA HIS A 47 -6.61 -4.80 -0.47
C HIS A 47 -7.37 -3.46 -0.40
N GLU A 48 -6.66 -2.36 -0.16
CA GLU A 48 -7.24 -1.01 -0.11
C GLU A 48 -7.80 -0.60 -1.48
N LEU A 49 -7.09 -0.88 -2.58
CA LEU A 49 -7.63 -0.61 -3.92
C LEU A 49 -8.87 -1.44 -4.23
N LEU A 50 -8.86 -2.74 -3.90
CA LEU A 50 -10.01 -3.60 -4.14
C LEU A 50 -11.20 -3.17 -3.26
N GLN A 51 -10.96 -2.77 -2.01
CA GLN A 51 -12.00 -2.17 -1.18
C GLN A 51 -12.55 -0.88 -1.79
N LEU A 52 -11.71 0.02 -2.32
CA LEU A 52 -12.19 1.25 -2.98
C LEU A 52 -12.95 0.98 -4.28
N ILE A 53 -12.53 -0.02 -5.07
CA ILE A 53 -13.18 -0.38 -6.34
C ILE A 53 -14.53 -1.06 -6.10
N TYR A 54 -14.60 -1.96 -5.11
CA TYR A 54 -15.77 -2.79 -4.85
C TYR A 54 -16.62 -2.29 -3.66
N SER A 55 -16.21 -1.24 -2.96
CA SER A 55 -17.08 -0.57 -1.99
C SER A 55 -18.28 0.00 -2.72
N ASP A 56 -19.45 -0.16 -2.13
CA ASP A 56 -20.66 0.49 -2.60
C ASP A 56 -20.38 1.98 -2.80
N LYS A 57 -20.69 2.48 -4.01
CA LYS A 57 -20.53 3.88 -4.36
C LYS A 57 -21.43 4.68 -3.41
N LEU A 58 -20.85 5.26 -2.36
CA LEU A 58 -21.62 5.92 -1.29
C LEU A 58 -22.36 7.17 -1.78
N VAL A 59 -21.95 7.74 -2.92
CA VAL A 59 -22.54 8.95 -3.49
C VAL A 59 -22.56 8.85 -5.02
N GLU A 60 -23.76 8.89 -5.60
CA GLU A 60 -23.94 9.26 -7.00
C GLU A 60 -23.97 10.78 -7.09
N ILE A 61 -22.88 11.37 -7.55
CA ILE A 61 -22.79 12.82 -7.75
C ILE A 61 -23.25 13.09 -9.18
N SER A 62 -24.22 13.97 -9.35
CA SER A 62 -24.59 14.44 -10.69
C SER A 62 -23.47 15.30 -11.28
N LEU A 63 -23.41 15.36 -12.62
CA LEU A 63 -22.43 16.21 -13.32
C LEU A 63 -22.56 17.69 -12.90
N GLU A 64 -23.78 18.12 -12.59
CA GLU A 64 -24.12 19.48 -12.21
C GLU A 64 -23.60 19.84 -10.80
N GLU A 65 -23.73 18.91 -9.85
CA GLU A 65 -23.17 19.06 -8.49
C GLU A 65 -21.63 19.07 -8.51
N PHE A 66 -21.02 18.24 -9.36
CA PHE A 66 -19.56 18.24 -9.53
C PHE A 66 -19.05 19.57 -10.11
N GLU A 67 -19.72 20.10 -11.14
CA GLU A 67 -19.37 21.40 -11.73
C GLU A 67 -19.54 22.55 -10.75
N LYS A 68 -20.58 22.51 -9.92
CA LYS A 68 -20.81 23.51 -8.87
C LYS A 68 -19.70 23.48 -7.81
N PHE A 69 -19.33 22.27 -7.34
CA PHE A 69 -18.23 22.07 -6.41
C PHE A 69 -16.90 22.58 -6.99
N ARG A 70 -16.57 22.23 -8.24
CA ARG A 70 -15.35 22.68 -8.93
C ARG A 70 -15.25 24.20 -8.97
N ARG A 71 -16.34 24.89 -9.32
CA ARG A 71 -16.38 26.37 -9.39
C ARG A 71 -16.17 27.02 -8.03
N GLU A 72 -16.77 26.47 -6.97
CA GLU A 72 -16.53 26.95 -5.60
C GLU A 72 -15.07 26.77 -5.18
N LEU A 73 -14.47 25.63 -5.53
CA LEU A 73 -13.08 25.33 -5.20
C LEU A 73 -12.11 26.25 -5.93
N SER A 74 -12.34 26.53 -7.22
CA SER A 74 -11.56 27.51 -7.99
C SER A 74 -11.60 28.90 -7.37
N LYS A 75 -12.78 29.39 -6.98
CA LYS A 75 -12.90 30.71 -6.31
C LYS A 75 -12.08 30.78 -5.02
N ARG A 76 -12.15 29.74 -4.19
CA ARG A 76 -11.39 29.67 -2.92
C ARG A 76 -9.88 29.63 -3.13
N LEU A 77 -9.42 29.12 -4.26
CA LEU A 77 -8.00 29.05 -4.60
C LEU A 77 -7.48 30.35 -5.25
N GLU A 78 -8.35 31.11 -5.90
CA GLU A 78 -8.03 32.42 -6.51
C GLU A 78 -8.06 33.57 -5.49
N GLU A 79 -8.82 33.43 -4.39
CA GLU A 79 -8.89 34.42 -3.30
C GLU A 79 -7.73 34.34 -2.29
N ARG A 80 -6.70 33.53 -2.57
CA ARG A 80 -5.54 33.31 -1.67
C ARG A 80 -4.22 33.68 -2.34
#